data_AF-A0AAE7AII0-F1
#
_entry.id   AF-A0AAE7AII0-F1
#
_cell.length_a   1.000
_cell.length_b   1.000
_cell.length_c   1.000
_cell.angle_alpha   90.00
_cell.angle_beta   90.00
_cell.angle_gamma   90.00
#
_symmetry.space_group_name_H-M   'P 1'
#
loop_
_entity.id
_entity.type
_entity.pdbx_description
1 polymer ?
#
loop_
_entity_poly.entity_id
_entity_poly.type
_entity_poly.pdbx_seq_one_letter_code
_entity_poly.pdbx_strand_id
1 'polypeptide(L)'
;MIHLTALDAARLLGSSPKVRSAANQVRKDQQVSTLHDKVLAQLVGFPDPATELLFHPKRKWRFDYAWPTRMIALEVHGGIHSGGRHTRGRGFVEDRAKMNEATLLGWTVLEVTPEHIKSGQLRAWLLAAFNQDPDQRTKP
;
A
#
# COMPACT_ATOMS: atom_id res chain seq x y z
N MET A 1 -41.56 -31.84 25.95
CA MET A 1 -40.26 -31.60 25.28
C MET A 1 -40.30 -30.16 24.77
N ILE A 2 -39.61 -29.23 25.43
CA ILE A 2 -39.68 -27.81 25.06
C ILE A 2 -38.88 -27.63 23.77
N HIS A 3 -39.56 -27.38 22.65
CA HIS A 3 -38.89 -27.06 21.38
C HIS A 3 -38.38 -25.63 21.44
N LEU A 4 -37.07 -25.48 21.65
CA LEU A 4 -36.41 -24.19 21.60
C LEU A 4 -36.28 -23.75 20.14
N THR A 5 -36.92 -22.65 19.76
CA THR A 5 -36.81 -22.12 18.40
C THR A 5 -35.46 -21.42 18.19
N ALA A 6 -35.02 -21.24 16.94
CA ALA A 6 -33.79 -20.50 16.64
C ALA A 6 -33.83 -19.05 17.19
N LEU A 7 -35.02 -18.48 17.32
CA LEU A 7 -35.25 -17.15 17.90
C LEU A 7 -35.08 -17.17 19.43
N ASP A 8 -35.51 -18.25 20.10
CA ASP A 8 -35.31 -18.45 21.53
C ASP A 8 -33.85 -18.75 21.86
N ALA A 9 -33.15 -19.51 21.01
CA ALA A 9 -31.71 -19.72 21.09
C ALA A 9 -30.94 -18.40 20.91
N ALA A 10 -31.37 -17.54 19.98
CA ALA A 10 -30.78 -16.21 19.78
C ALA A 10 -31.04 -15.26 20.97
N ARG A 11 -32.19 -15.34 21.64
CA ARG A 11 -32.46 -14.62 22.89
C ARG A 11 -31.65 -15.15 24.08
N LEU A 12 -31.46 -16.47 24.17
CA LEU A 12 -30.67 -17.12 25.22
C LEU A 12 -29.16 -16.89 25.06
N LEU A 13 -28.66 -16.81 23.82
CA LEU A 13 -27.26 -16.54 23.51
C LEU A 13 -26.95 -15.05 23.31
N GLY A 14 -27.97 -14.23 23.04
CA GLY A 14 -27.83 -12.84 22.59
C GLY A 14 -28.43 -11.83 23.55
N SER A 15 -27.69 -11.53 24.62
CA SER A 15 -27.85 -10.27 25.40
C SER A 15 -26.70 -9.98 26.36
N SER A 16 -25.78 -10.91 26.59
CA SER A 16 -24.64 -10.66 27.49
C SER A 16 -23.71 -9.57 26.92
N PRO A 17 -23.39 -8.51 27.70
CA PRO A 17 -22.41 -7.50 27.32
C PRO A 17 -21.05 -8.08 26.97
N LYS A 18 -20.66 -9.20 27.61
CA LYS A 18 -19.39 -9.89 27.36
C LYS A 18 -19.35 -10.57 25.99
N VAL A 19 -20.44 -11.23 25.58
CA VAL A 19 -20.55 -11.87 24.26
C VAL A 19 -20.57 -10.83 23.15
N ARG A 20 -21.27 -9.69 23.36
CA ARG A 20 -21.24 -8.55 22.43
C ARG A 20 -19.85 -7.91 22.33
N SER A 21 -19.15 -7.75 23.44
CA SER A 21 -17.78 -7.23 23.47
C SER A 21 -16.81 -8.14 22.70
N ALA A 22 -16.87 -9.46 22.95
CA ALA A 22 -16.05 -10.44 22.23
C ALA A 22 -16.36 -10.47 20.72
N ALA A 23 -17.63 -10.45 20.33
CA ALA A 23 -18.01 -10.39 18.91
C ALA A 23 -17.55 -9.10 18.22
N ASN A 24 -17.61 -7.96 18.92
CA ASN A 24 -17.10 -6.69 18.41
C ASN A 24 -15.57 -6.68 18.28
N GLN A 25 -14.85 -7.32 19.21
CA GLN A 25 -13.40 -7.47 19.13
C GLN A 25 -13.01 -8.33 17.91
N VAL A 26 -13.64 -9.49 17.73
CA VAL A 26 -13.40 -10.37 16.57
C VAL A 26 -13.71 -9.64 15.26
N ARG A 27 -14.81 -8.88 15.18
CA ARG A 27 -15.12 -8.06 13.99
C ARG A 27 -14.08 -6.97 13.74
N LYS A 28 -13.57 -6.32 14.79
CA LYS A 28 -12.49 -5.32 14.66
C LYS A 28 -11.22 -5.96 14.15
N ASP A 29 -10.82 -7.10 14.72
CA ASP A 29 -9.61 -7.84 14.32
C ASP A 29 -9.70 -8.30 12.86
N GLN A 30 -10.88 -8.74 12.42
CA GLN A 30 -11.16 -9.07 11.01
C GLN A 30 -11.17 -7.85 10.07
N GLN A 31 -11.39 -6.64 10.61
CA GLN A 31 -11.49 -5.38 9.87
C GLN A 31 -10.17 -4.60 9.84
N VAL A 32 -9.14 -5.04 10.57
CA VAL A 32 -7.81 -4.41 10.51
C VAL A 32 -7.16 -4.72 9.16
N SER A 33 -7.47 -3.89 8.16
CA SER A 33 -6.71 -3.87 6.91
C SER A 33 -5.32 -3.31 7.16
N THR A 34 -4.31 -4.07 6.74
CA THR A 34 -2.92 -3.63 6.79
C THR A 34 -2.69 -2.51 5.78
N LEU A 35 -1.55 -1.80 5.90
CA LEU A 35 -1.14 -0.83 4.88
C LEU A 35 -0.99 -1.50 3.51
N HIS A 36 -0.44 -2.72 3.49
CA HIS A 36 -0.28 -3.52 2.29
C HIS A 36 -1.63 -3.79 1.60
N ASP A 37 -2.65 -4.22 2.34
CA ASP A 37 -3.99 -4.49 1.79
C ASP A 37 -4.60 -3.23 1.15
N LYS A 38 -4.40 -2.07 1.78
CA LYS A 38 -4.89 -0.79 1.27
C LYS A 38 -4.17 -0.34 -0.01
N VAL A 39 -2.88 -0.65 -0.13
CA VAL A 39 -2.13 -0.43 -1.37
C VAL A 39 -2.69 -1.34 -2.45
N LEU A 40 -2.78 -2.65 -2.20
CA LEU A 40 -3.32 -3.62 -3.16
C LEU A 40 -4.72 -3.23 -3.66
N ALA A 41 -5.59 -2.78 -2.77
CA ALA A 41 -6.93 -2.30 -3.13
C ALA A 41 -6.90 -1.15 -4.15
N GLN A 42 -5.87 -0.29 -4.15
CA GLN A 42 -5.72 0.78 -5.14
C GLN A 42 -5.07 0.34 -6.45
N LEU A 43 -4.33 -0.77 -6.44
CA LEU A 43 -3.72 -1.34 -7.64
C LEU A 43 -4.73 -2.14 -8.47
N VAL A 44 -5.93 -2.41 -7.93
CA VAL A 44 -7.00 -3.09 -8.68
C VAL A 44 -7.33 -2.33 -9.98
N GLY A 45 -7.24 -3.04 -11.09
CA GLY A 45 -7.48 -2.51 -12.44
C GLY A 45 -6.23 -2.01 -13.16
N PHE A 46 -5.07 -2.02 -12.53
CA PHE A 46 -3.77 -1.89 -13.20
C PHE A 46 -3.23 -3.30 -13.54
N PRO A 47 -2.25 -3.41 -14.46
CA PRO A 47 -1.51 -4.67 -14.65
C PRO A 47 -0.86 -5.12 -13.35
N ASP A 48 -0.58 -6.42 -13.22
CA ASP A 48 0.09 -6.93 -12.03
C ASP A 48 1.51 -6.33 -11.91
N PRO A 49 1.87 -5.73 -10.76
CA PRO A 49 3.21 -5.22 -10.54
C PRO A 49 4.17 -6.34 -10.15
N ALA A 50 5.44 -6.18 -10.52
CA ALA A 50 6.54 -6.90 -9.86
C ALA A 50 6.77 -6.29 -8.47
N THR A 51 6.86 -7.11 -7.43
CA THR A 51 7.17 -6.69 -6.07
C THR A 51 8.66 -6.83 -5.76
N GLU A 52 9.20 -5.97 -4.90
CA GLU A 52 10.60 -6.02 -4.46
C GLU A 52 11.63 -6.05 -5.63
N LEU A 53 11.29 -5.37 -6.74
CA LEU A 53 12.06 -5.43 -7.98
C LEU A 53 13.44 -4.82 -7.80
N LEU A 54 14.50 -5.62 -8.01
CA LEU A 54 15.87 -5.11 -8.12
C LEU A 54 15.99 -4.30 -9.41
N PHE A 55 16.07 -2.97 -9.32
CA PHE A 55 16.13 -2.12 -10.52
C PHE A 55 17.54 -1.62 -10.85
N HIS A 56 18.40 -1.49 -9.84
CA HIS A 56 19.70 -0.86 -10.01
C HIS A 56 20.77 -1.89 -10.39
N PRO A 57 21.62 -1.65 -11.42
CA PRO A 57 22.57 -2.66 -11.90
C PRO A 57 23.70 -2.99 -10.91
N LYS A 58 24.14 -2.02 -10.11
CA LYS A 58 25.23 -2.18 -9.14
C LYS A 58 24.79 -2.28 -7.67
N ARG A 59 23.74 -1.55 -7.29
CA ARG A 59 23.24 -1.46 -5.91
C ARG A 59 22.09 -2.45 -5.72
N LYS A 60 21.94 -3.01 -4.53
CA LYS A 60 20.86 -3.95 -4.20
C LYS A 60 19.53 -3.24 -3.88
N TRP A 61 19.22 -2.14 -4.55
CA TRP A 61 18.00 -1.36 -4.30
C TRP A 61 16.80 -1.95 -4.99
N ARG A 62 15.67 -1.95 -4.28
CA ARG A 62 14.42 -2.56 -4.69
C ARG A 62 13.31 -1.53 -4.72
N PHE A 63 12.35 -1.71 -5.64
CA PHE A 63 11.05 -1.02 -5.54
C PHE A 63 10.04 -1.91 -4.83
N ASP A 64 9.19 -1.33 -3.98
CA ASP A 64 8.07 -2.08 -3.37
C ASP A 64 7.18 -2.69 -4.46
N TYR A 65 6.84 -1.89 -5.48
CA TYR A 65 6.07 -2.31 -6.66
C TYR A 65 6.60 -1.65 -7.93
N ALA A 66 6.57 -2.36 -9.06
CA ALA A 66 7.03 -1.82 -10.34
C ALA A 66 6.36 -2.46 -11.56
N TRP A 67 6.29 -1.69 -12.65
CA TRP A 67 5.88 -2.11 -13.98
C TRP A 67 7.04 -1.87 -14.96
N PRO A 68 7.98 -2.83 -15.10
CA PRO A 68 9.23 -2.62 -15.84
C PRO A 68 9.03 -2.23 -17.30
N THR A 69 8.05 -2.82 -17.98
CA THR A 69 7.73 -2.53 -19.38
C THR A 69 7.25 -1.09 -19.59
N ARG A 70 6.79 -0.41 -18.53
CA ARG A 70 6.34 0.99 -18.56
C ARG A 70 7.33 1.95 -17.90
N MET A 71 8.41 1.43 -17.30
CA MET A 71 9.36 2.18 -16.47
C MET A 71 8.65 3.00 -15.37
N ILE A 72 7.63 2.40 -14.73
CA ILE A 72 6.90 3.00 -13.61
C ILE A 72 7.20 2.19 -12.34
N ALA A 73 7.50 2.88 -11.24
CA ALA A 73 7.69 2.28 -9.93
C ALA A 73 6.86 3.01 -8.85
N LEU A 74 6.56 2.30 -7.77
CA LEU A 74 5.83 2.80 -6.62
C LEU A 74 6.59 2.42 -5.35
N GLU A 75 6.87 3.42 -4.51
CA GLU A 75 7.50 3.29 -3.20
C GLU A 75 6.58 3.85 -2.12
N VAL A 76 6.34 3.06 -1.06
CA VAL A 76 5.42 3.37 0.03
C VAL A 76 6.22 3.68 1.29
N HIS A 77 6.37 4.97 1.59
CA HIS A 77 7.04 5.47 2.78
C HIS A 77 6.14 5.38 4.00
N GLY A 78 6.21 4.26 4.72
CA GLY A 78 5.56 4.09 6.02
C GLY A 78 6.31 4.80 7.16
N GLY A 79 5.61 5.09 8.26
CA GLY A 79 6.26 5.56 9.50
C GLY A 79 6.94 6.93 9.40
N ILE A 80 6.49 7.80 8.48
CA ILE A 80 7.08 9.14 8.26
C ILE A 80 7.01 10.08 9.47
N HIS A 81 6.22 9.74 10.50
CA HIS A 81 6.11 10.51 11.74
C HIS A 81 6.71 9.78 12.96
N SER A 82 7.32 8.59 12.80
CA SER A 82 7.75 7.75 13.93
C SER A 82 9.20 7.95 14.36
N GLY A 83 9.97 8.87 13.77
CA GLY A 83 11.40 9.03 14.07
C GLY A 83 12.28 7.86 13.59
N GLY A 84 11.75 7.03 12.68
CA GLY A 84 12.41 5.86 12.12
C GLY A 84 13.46 6.17 11.05
N ARG A 85 13.91 5.13 10.33
CA ARG A 85 14.95 5.23 9.29
C ARG A 85 14.68 6.36 8.28
N HIS A 86 13.45 6.49 7.82
CA HIS A 86 13.04 7.45 6.79
C HIS A 86 13.08 8.92 7.25
N THR A 87 13.12 9.19 8.56
CA THR A 87 13.21 10.55 9.10
C THR A 87 14.59 10.87 9.71
N ARG A 88 15.48 9.88 9.82
CA ARG A 88 16.87 10.09 10.25
C ARG A 88 17.71 10.56 9.08
N GLY A 89 18.59 11.55 9.31
CA GLY A 89 19.37 12.21 8.26
C GLY A 89 20.09 11.27 7.29
N ARG A 90 20.77 10.21 7.80
CA ARG A 90 21.46 9.25 6.93
C ARG A 90 20.49 8.44 6.05
N GLY A 91 19.41 7.92 6.64
CA GLY A 91 18.43 7.12 5.89
C GLY A 91 17.73 7.95 4.82
N PHE A 92 17.36 9.19 5.15
CA PHE A 92 16.81 10.13 4.19
C PHE A 92 17.75 10.41 3.01
N VAL A 93 19.04 10.65 3.27
CA VAL A 93 20.04 10.89 2.21
C VAL A 93 20.19 9.68 1.30
N GLU A 94 20.24 8.46 1.86
CA GLU A 94 20.30 7.23 1.07
C GLU A 94 19.04 7.00 0.22
N ASP A 95 17.86 7.29 0.77
CA ASP A 95 16.60 7.16 0.05
C ASP A 95 16.55 8.16 -1.12
N ARG A 96 17.03 9.41 -0.95
CA ARG A 96 17.16 10.37 -2.06
C ARG A 96 18.14 9.90 -3.13
N ALA A 97 19.28 9.32 -2.75
CA ALA A 97 20.22 8.76 -3.71
C ALA A 97 19.59 7.62 -4.54
N LYS A 98 18.84 6.72 -3.87
CA LYS A 98 18.08 5.65 -4.53
C LYS A 98 17.09 6.20 -5.56
N MET A 99 16.33 7.23 -5.20
CA MET A 99 15.31 7.82 -6.08
C MET A 99 15.94 8.57 -7.26
N ASN A 100 17.01 9.33 -7.04
CA ASN A 100 17.69 10.03 -8.13
C ASN A 100 18.27 9.04 -9.15
N GLU A 101 18.92 7.96 -8.69
CA GLU A 101 19.45 6.92 -9.58
C GLU A 101 18.34 6.20 -10.35
N ALA A 102 17.18 5.96 -9.72
CA ALA A 102 16.01 5.46 -10.44
C ALA A 102 15.57 6.41 -11.56
N THR A 103 15.47 7.71 -11.29
CA THR A 103 15.13 8.73 -12.28
C THR A 103 16.15 8.78 -13.43
N LEU A 104 17.44 8.74 -13.12
CA LEU A 104 18.51 8.73 -14.13
C LEU A 104 18.48 7.47 -15.01
N LEU A 105 17.99 6.36 -14.47
CA LEU A 105 17.73 5.13 -15.21
C LEU A 105 16.42 5.15 -16.02
N GLY A 106 15.70 6.28 -16.05
CA GLY A 106 14.48 6.47 -16.83
C GLY A 106 13.20 6.05 -16.12
N TRP A 107 13.24 5.74 -14.83
CA TRP A 107 12.05 5.39 -14.07
C TRP A 107 11.24 6.62 -13.68
N THR A 108 9.92 6.52 -13.87
CA THR A 108 8.95 7.37 -13.16
C THR A 108 8.64 6.69 -11.83
N VAL A 109 9.10 7.26 -10.73
CA VAL A 109 8.87 6.72 -9.39
C VAL A 109 7.81 7.56 -8.68
N LEU A 110 6.73 6.91 -8.25
CA LEU A 110 5.74 7.51 -7.36
C LEU A 110 6.10 7.19 -5.92
N GLU A 111 6.53 8.21 -5.17
CA GLU A 111 6.79 8.10 -3.74
C GLU A 111 5.55 8.51 -2.95
N VAL A 112 4.92 7.57 -2.26
CA VAL A 112 3.65 7.80 -1.55
C VAL A 112 3.75 7.50 -0.07
N THR A 113 2.78 7.99 0.70
CA THR A 113 2.70 7.81 2.15
C THR A 113 1.33 7.19 2.49
N PRO A 114 1.12 6.70 3.72
CA PRO A 114 -0.20 6.21 4.17
C PRO A 114 -1.34 7.22 3.97
N GLU A 115 -1.06 8.52 4.04
CA GLU A 115 -2.04 9.59 3.80
C GLU A 115 -2.50 9.62 2.35
N HIS A 116 -1.58 9.50 1.39
CA HIS A 116 -1.90 9.43 -0.05
C HIS A 116 -2.71 8.18 -0.40
N ILE A 117 -2.47 7.07 0.32
CA ILE A 117 -3.26 5.86 0.19
C ILE A 117 -4.66 6.10 0.76
N LYS A 118 -4.77 6.65 1.98
CA LYS A 118 -6.07 6.92 2.60
C LYS A 118 -6.95 7.87 1.78
N SER A 119 -6.37 8.87 1.13
CA SER A 119 -7.12 9.84 0.31
C SER A 119 -7.43 9.37 -1.11
N GLY A 120 -6.86 8.25 -1.56
CA GLY A 120 -6.97 7.78 -2.95
C GLY A 120 -6.07 8.53 -3.95
N GLN A 121 -5.23 9.44 -3.47
CA GLN A 121 -4.30 10.22 -4.30
C GLN A 121 -3.29 9.32 -5.03
N LEU A 122 -2.86 8.23 -4.40
CA LEU A 122 -2.00 7.22 -5.04
C LEU A 122 -2.62 6.73 -6.38
N ARG A 123 -3.89 6.33 -6.35
CA ARG A 123 -4.58 5.85 -7.57
C ARG A 123 -4.65 6.93 -8.65
N ALA A 124 -4.89 8.18 -8.28
CA ALA A 124 -4.92 9.28 -9.24
C ALA A 124 -3.56 9.49 -9.93
N TRP A 125 -2.46 9.42 -9.18
CA TRP A 125 -1.11 9.50 -9.76
C TRP A 125 -0.75 8.28 -10.60
N LEU A 126 -1.16 7.08 -10.21
CA LEU A 126 -0.96 5.88 -11.04
C LEU A 126 -1.69 6.01 -12.38
N LEU A 127 -2.96 6.45 -12.40
CA LEU A 127 -3.68 6.70 -13.65
C LEU A 127 -2.93 7.71 -14.53
N ALA A 128 -2.45 8.81 -13.93
CA ALA A 128 -1.67 9.80 -14.67
C ALA A 128 -0.37 9.20 -15.26
N ALA A 129 0.38 8.42 -14.47
CA ALA A 129 1.63 7.80 -14.91
C ALA A 129 1.42 6.78 -16.03
N PHE A 130 0.33 6.01 -15.98
CA PHE A 130 -0.01 5.02 -17.02
C PHE A 130 -0.56 5.64 -18.31
N ASN A 131 -1.13 6.84 -18.23
CA ASN A 131 -1.64 7.59 -19.37
C ASN A 131 -0.57 8.46 -20.04
N GLN A 132 0.62 8.60 -19.45
CA GLN A 132 1.73 9.29 -20.10
C GLN A 132 2.24 8.48 -21.30
N ASP A 133 2.42 9.17 -22.42
CA ASP A 133 3.06 8.61 -23.61
C ASP A 133 4.56 8.40 -23.32
N PRO A 134 5.08 7.16 -23.42
CA PRO A 134 6.51 6.88 -23.25
C PRO A 134 7.39 7.73 -24.19
N ASP A 135 6.90 8.05 -25.39
CA ASP A 135 7.65 8.75 -26.43
C ASP A 135 7.83 10.25 -26.15
N GLN A 136 7.03 10.81 -25.24
CA GLN A 136 7.22 12.19 -24.78
C GLN A 136 8.36 12.34 -23.76
N ARG A 137 8.85 11.24 -23.17
CA ARG A 137 9.91 11.28 -22.14
C ARG A 137 11.32 11.39 -22.70
N THR A 138 11.53 11.06 -23.99
CA THR A 138 12.86 10.98 -24.62
C THR A 138 13.21 12.21 -25.45
N LYS A 139 12.33 13.20 -25.53
CA LYS A 139 12.56 14.45 -26.24
C LYS A 139 12.83 15.56 -25.21
N PRO A 140 14.08 16.02 -25.07
CA PRO A 140 14.42 17.15 -24.20
C PRO A 140 13.80 18.46 -24.67
#